data_AF-K3WX11-F1
#
_entry.id   AF-K3WX11-F1
#
_cell.length_a   1.000
_cell.length_b   1.000
_cell.length_c   1.000
_cell.angle_alpha   90.00
_cell.angle_beta   90.00
_cell.angle_gamma   90.00
#
_symmetry.space_group_name_H-M   'P 1'
#
loop_
_entity.id
_entity.type
_entity.pdbx_description
1 polymer ?
#
loop_
_entity_poly.entity_id
_entity_poly.type
_entity_poly.pdbx_seq_one_letter_code
_entity_poly.pdbx_strand_id
1 'polypeptide(L)'
;MKLSLIKFLAAALLAAAATTDASPMMRQEAEAGCTLSGTYSSSSGLSACSDVVISNLNVPAGVTLDLTKLKAGATVTFSGTTTFGTKLWSGPLILLTGTNLKVTGTGTLDGQEPGWAVCK
;
A
#
# COMPACT_ATOMS: atom_id res chain seq x y z
N MET A 1 -55.50 -67.90 21.61
CA MET A 1 -54.18 -68.43 21.15
C MET A 1 -53.51 -67.34 20.34
N LYS A 2 -52.29 -66.94 20.74
CA LYS A 2 -51.16 -66.41 19.92
C LYS A 2 -51.48 -65.24 18.96
N LEU A 3 -50.76 -64.11 18.96
CA LEU A 3 -49.35 -64.00 18.55
C LEU A 3 -48.93 -62.53 18.82
N SER A 4 -48.04 -62.29 19.79
CA SER A 4 -46.62 -61.98 19.61
C SER A 4 -46.30 -60.48 19.47
N LEU A 5 -45.66 -59.96 20.53
CA LEU A 5 -45.05 -58.64 20.62
C LEU A 5 -43.82 -58.56 19.72
N ILE A 6 -43.82 -57.66 18.75
CA ILE A 6 -42.61 -57.28 18.01
C ILE A 6 -42.07 -56.00 18.64
N LYS A 7 -40.91 -56.13 19.30
CA LYS A 7 -40.12 -55.03 19.84
C LYS A 7 -39.52 -54.24 18.68
N PHE A 8 -39.97 -53.01 18.47
CA PHE A 8 -39.27 -52.08 17.59
C PHE A 8 -38.25 -51.30 18.41
N LEU A 9 -36.99 -51.73 18.30
CA LEU A 9 -35.83 -51.00 18.76
C LEU A 9 -35.51 -49.94 17.70
N ALA A 10 -35.93 -48.69 17.91
CA ALA A 10 -35.53 -47.58 17.05
C ALA A 10 -34.37 -46.83 17.73
N ALA A 11 -33.19 -46.94 17.13
CA ALA A 11 -31.97 -46.29 17.57
C ALA A 11 -32.08 -44.76 17.45
N ALA A 12 -31.71 -44.06 18.52
CA ALA A 12 -31.57 -42.61 18.52
C ALA A 12 -30.32 -42.20 17.72
N LEU A 13 -30.52 -41.60 16.56
CA LEU A 13 -29.44 -40.98 15.79
C LEU A 13 -29.33 -39.51 16.23
N LEU A 14 -28.39 -39.22 17.13
CA LEU A 14 -28.01 -37.83 17.42
C LEU A 14 -27.19 -37.31 16.23
N ALA A 15 -27.82 -36.48 15.39
CA ALA A 15 -27.10 -35.67 14.41
C ALA A 15 -26.47 -34.49 15.14
N ALA A 16 -25.17 -34.57 15.43
CA ALA A 16 -24.37 -33.41 15.81
C ALA A 16 -24.12 -32.56 14.54
N ALA A 17 -24.88 -31.49 14.37
CA ALA A 17 -24.58 -30.48 13.36
C ALA A 17 -23.35 -29.69 13.83
N ALA A 18 -22.16 -30.08 13.38
CA ALA A 18 -20.98 -29.23 13.48
C ALA A 18 -21.18 -28.05 12.51
N THR A 19 -21.56 -26.89 13.05
CA THR A 19 -21.51 -25.63 12.32
C THR A 19 -20.05 -25.28 12.11
N THR A 20 -19.48 -25.65 10.96
CA THR A 20 -18.21 -25.08 10.52
C THR A 20 -18.46 -23.61 10.23
N ASP A 21 -17.98 -22.74 11.11
CA ASP A 21 -17.95 -21.31 10.89
C ASP A 21 -16.94 -21.03 9.76
N ALA A 22 -17.42 -21.14 8.52
CA ALA A 22 -16.70 -20.69 7.35
C ALA A 22 -16.81 -19.17 7.32
N SER A 23 -16.06 -18.50 8.19
CA SER A 23 -15.79 -17.09 8.03
C SER A 23 -15.17 -16.91 6.63
N PRO A 24 -15.71 -16.03 5.77
CA PRO A 24 -15.03 -15.72 4.54
C PRO A 24 -13.69 -15.15 4.95
N MET A 25 -12.61 -15.87 4.64
CA MET A 25 -11.31 -15.23 4.51
C MET A 25 -11.52 -14.18 3.42
N MET A 26 -11.81 -12.95 3.85
CA MET A 26 -11.60 -11.77 3.04
C MET A 26 -10.17 -11.92 2.58
N ARG A 27 -10.01 -12.35 1.33
CA ARG A 27 -8.80 -12.12 0.58
C ARG A 27 -8.78 -10.61 0.45
N GLN A 28 -8.32 -9.95 1.51
CA GLN A 28 -7.61 -8.72 1.35
C GLN A 28 -6.52 -9.12 0.37
N GLU A 29 -6.77 -8.84 -0.91
CA GLU A 29 -5.67 -8.41 -1.76
C GLU A 29 -4.96 -7.41 -0.86
N ALA A 30 -3.83 -7.82 -0.31
CA ALA A 30 -2.89 -6.86 0.20
C ALA A 30 -2.55 -6.05 -1.05
N GLU A 31 -3.32 -4.98 -1.28
CA GLU A 31 -2.91 -3.83 -2.05
C GLU A 31 -1.43 -3.67 -1.66
N ALA A 32 -0.53 -3.91 -2.62
CA ALA A 32 0.88 -4.03 -2.30
C ALA A 32 1.35 -2.64 -1.84
N GLY A 33 1.27 -2.41 -0.53
CA GLY A 33 1.59 -1.15 0.10
C GLY A 33 3.10 -1.01 0.13
N CYS A 34 3.61 0.06 -0.47
CA CYS A 34 5.04 0.33 -0.55
C CYS A 34 5.35 1.61 0.21
N THR A 35 6.29 1.53 1.14
CA THR A 35 6.74 2.69 1.90
C THR A 35 8.15 3.07 1.49
N LEU A 36 8.33 4.34 1.10
CA LEU A 36 9.63 4.96 0.86
C LEU A 36 9.96 5.88 2.03
N SER A 37 11.10 5.65 2.70
CA SER A 37 11.58 6.47 3.81
C SER A 37 13.11 6.47 3.90
N GLY A 38 13.68 7.38 4.68
CA GLY A 38 15.14 7.53 4.80
C GLY A 38 15.73 8.08 3.51
N THR A 39 16.87 7.57 3.05
CA THR A 39 17.51 8.08 1.82
C THR A 39 16.96 7.40 0.57
N TYR A 40 16.47 8.20 -0.38
CA TYR A 40 16.01 7.71 -1.67
C TYR A 40 17.18 7.13 -2.49
N SER A 41 17.02 5.88 -2.92
CA SER A 41 18.05 5.15 -3.68
C SER A 41 17.56 4.72 -5.06
N SER A 42 16.29 4.29 -5.20
CA SER A 42 15.71 3.90 -6.49
C SER A 42 14.18 3.77 -6.46
N SER A 43 13.58 3.75 -7.65
CA SER A 43 12.15 3.48 -7.91
C SER A 43 11.85 2.01 -8.20
N SER A 44 12.81 1.09 -8.03
CA SER A 44 12.63 -0.33 -8.37
C SER A 44 11.58 -0.97 -7.46
N GLY A 45 10.56 -1.60 -8.06
CA GLY A 45 9.51 -2.31 -7.33
C GLY A 45 8.20 -1.52 -7.17
N LEU A 46 8.17 -0.23 -7.51
CA LEU A 46 6.96 0.60 -7.38
C LEU A 46 5.80 0.19 -8.33
N SER A 47 6.09 -0.59 -9.37
CA SER A 47 5.09 -1.02 -10.36
C SER A 47 4.09 -2.05 -9.87
N ALA A 48 4.42 -2.77 -8.79
CA ALA A 48 3.47 -3.66 -8.14
C ALA A 48 2.56 -2.91 -7.15
N CYS A 49 2.95 -1.70 -6.74
CA CYS A 49 2.33 -1.00 -5.64
C CYS A 49 1.09 -0.23 -6.08
N SER A 50 -0.01 -0.46 -5.39
CA SER A 50 -1.25 0.30 -5.55
C SER A 50 -1.43 1.38 -4.49
N ASP A 51 -0.77 1.23 -3.33
CA ASP A 51 -0.65 2.27 -2.32
C ASP A 51 0.83 2.54 -2.05
N VAL A 52 1.25 3.80 -2.19
CA VAL A 52 2.62 4.25 -1.96
C VAL A 52 2.63 5.33 -0.90
N VAL A 53 3.33 5.09 0.20
CA VAL A 53 3.54 6.06 1.28
C VAL A 53 4.98 6.57 1.21
N ILE A 54 5.13 7.88 1.07
CA ILE A 54 6.42 8.56 1.10
C ILE A 54 6.52 9.29 2.43
N SER A 55 7.39 8.82 3.32
CA SER A 55 7.46 9.28 4.71
C SER A 55 8.88 9.64 5.10
N ASN A 56 9.11 10.91 5.45
CA ASN A 56 10.42 11.40 5.92
C ASN A 56 11.58 10.99 4.98
N LEU A 57 11.39 11.24 3.68
CA LEU A 57 12.32 10.81 2.64
C LEU A 57 13.35 11.90 2.31
N ASN A 58 14.62 11.56 2.25
CA ASN A 58 15.71 12.41 1.79
C ASN A 58 16.06 12.03 0.36
N VAL A 59 15.75 12.90 -0.60
CA VAL A 59 16.13 12.73 -2.00
C VAL A 59 17.50 13.39 -2.21
N PRO A 60 18.53 12.65 -2.66
CA PRO A 60 19.86 13.21 -2.85
C PRO A 60 19.92 14.36 -3.86
N ALA A 61 20.97 15.18 -3.77
CA ALA A 61 21.11 16.35 -4.60
C ALA A 61 21.30 16.02 -6.08
N GLY A 62 20.49 16.63 -6.96
CA GLY A 62 20.49 16.34 -8.40
C GLY A 62 19.89 14.99 -8.78
N VAL A 63 19.11 14.38 -7.89
CA VAL A 63 18.35 13.16 -8.15
C VAL A 63 16.87 13.50 -8.20
N THR A 64 16.16 12.88 -9.15
CA THR A 64 14.71 12.95 -9.25
C THR A 64 14.08 11.83 -8.44
N LEU A 65 13.09 12.14 -7.63
CA LEU A 65 12.15 11.16 -7.10
C LEU A 65 11.25 10.67 -8.24
N ASP A 66 11.57 9.50 -8.78
CA ASP A 66 10.89 8.89 -9.92
C ASP A 66 9.71 8.02 -9.46
N LEU A 67 8.50 8.48 -9.78
CA LEU A 67 7.22 7.82 -9.54
C LEU A 67 6.50 7.51 -10.86
N THR A 68 7.25 7.37 -11.97
CA THR A 68 6.67 7.14 -13.31
C THR A 68 6.13 5.73 -13.53
N LYS A 69 6.60 4.77 -12.73
CA LYS A 69 6.30 3.35 -12.87
C LYS A 69 5.17 2.88 -11.97
N LEU A 70 4.36 3.78 -11.41
CA LEU A 70 3.26 3.41 -10.54
C LEU A 70 2.17 2.65 -11.29
N LYS A 71 1.50 1.73 -10.59
CA LYS A 71 0.32 1.02 -11.10
C LYS A 71 -0.79 2.02 -11.43
N ALA A 72 -1.56 1.75 -12.49
CA ALA A 72 -2.74 2.56 -12.79
C ALA A 72 -3.74 2.52 -11.62
N GLY A 73 -4.31 3.67 -11.25
CA GLY A 73 -5.18 3.79 -10.08
C GLY A 73 -4.45 3.90 -8.74
N ALA A 74 -3.11 3.93 -8.72
CA ALA A 74 -2.37 3.95 -7.46
C ALA A 74 -2.58 5.26 -6.67
N THR A 75 -2.54 5.13 -5.34
CA THR A 75 -2.53 6.27 -4.42
C THR A 75 -1.11 6.52 -3.91
N VAL A 76 -0.65 7.76 -4.01
CA VAL A 76 0.60 8.25 -3.41
C VAL A 76 0.26 9.15 -2.23
N THR A 77 0.79 8.85 -1.04
CA THR A 77 0.59 9.63 0.17
C THR A 77 1.91 10.17 0.69
N PHE A 78 2.07 11.48 0.71
CA PHE A 78 3.22 12.15 1.33
C PHE A 78 2.95 12.43 2.83
N SER A 79 3.91 12.08 3.68
CA SER A 79 3.86 12.22 5.13
C SER A 79 5.21 12.72 5.67
N GLY A 80 5.17 13.43 6.80
CA GLY A 80 6.37 14.03 7.39
C GLY A 80 7.02 15.04 6.46
N THR A 81 8.34 15.05 6.37
CA THR A 81 9.07 15.98 5.48
C THR A 81 9.90 15.21 4.46
N THR A 82 9.60 15.39 3.17
CA THR A 82 10.48 14.96 2.08
C THR A 82 11.42 16.09 1.75
N THR A 83 12.73 15.88 1.88
CA THR A 83 13.75 16.90 1.58
C THR A 83 14.46 16.58 0.28
N PHE A 84 14.84 17.63 -0.46
CA PHE A 84 15.61 17.51 -1.69
C PHE A 84 16.97 18.17 -1.51
N GLY A 85 18.04 17.42 -1.74
CA GLY A 85 19.40 17.94 -1.63
C GLY A 85 19.64 19.07 -2.63
N THR A 86 20.28 20.13 -2.16
CA THR A 86 20.53 21.32 -2.97
C THR A 86 21.64 21.12 -4.00
N LYS A 87 21.33 21.37 -5.28
CA LYS A 87 22.30 21.42 -6.39
C LYS A 87 21.74 22.30 -7.50
N LEU A 88 22.59 23.05 -8.20
CA LEU A 88 22.18 23.72 -9.44
C LEU A 88 22.08 22.67 -10.55
N TRP A 89 20.87 22.44 -11.04
CA TRP A 89 20.58 21.46 -12.10
C TRP A 89 19.23 21.77 -12.75
N SER A 90 18.94 21.14 -13.88
CA SER A 90 17.72 21.38 -14.64
C SER A 90 16.45 20.75 -14.03
N GLY A 91 16.59 19.90 -13.01
CA GLY A 91 15.47 19.16 -12.43
C GLY A 91 14.93 18.04 -13.35
N PRO A 92 13.73 17.51 -13.04
CA PRO A 92 12.82 17.92 -11.95
C PRO A 92 13.13 17.25 -10.59
N LEU A 93 12.62 17.82 -9.49
CA LEU A 93 12.70 17.20 -8.15
C LEU A 93 11.87 15.91 -8.04
N ILE A 94 10.63 15.95 -8.55
CA ILE A 94 9.71 14.82 -8.57
C ILE A 94 9.24 14.63 -10.01
N LEU A 95 9.27 13.39 -10.48
CA LEU A 95 8.67 13.01 -11.76
C LEU A 95 7.56 12.00 -11.51
N LEU A 96 6.32 12.40 -11.77
CA LEU A 96 5.13 11.60 -11.56
C LEU A 96 4.33 11.52 -12.87
N THR A 97 4.17 10.31 -13.37
CA THR A 97 3.38 10.02 -14.57
C THR A 97 2.61 8.74 -14.36
N GLY A 98 1.37 8.68 -14.85
CA GLY A 98 0.56 7.46 -14.78
C GLY A 98 -0.89 7.73 -15.12
N THR A 99 -1.73 6.70 -15.00
CA THR A 99 -3.16 6.76 -15.31
C THR A 99 -3.96 6.68 -14.02
N ASN A 100 -4.92 7.61 -13.83
CA ASN A 100 -5.81 7.66 -12.67
C ASN A 100 -5.08 7.65 -11.31
N LEU A 101 -3.94 8.32 -11.23
CA LEU A 101 -3.19 8.42 -9.97
C LEU A 101 -3.91 9.35 -9.00
N LYS A 102 -3.95 8.97 -7.72
CA LYS A 102 -4.37 9.86 -6.63
C LYS A 102 -3.13 10.26 -5.84
N VAL A 103 -2.90 11.56 -5.69
CA VAL A 103 -1.81 12.08 -4.85
C VAL A 103 -2.43 12.85 -3.68
N THR A 104 -1.99 12.53 -2.47
CA THR A 104 -2.51 13.11 -1.23
C THR A 104 -1.39 13.22 -0.19
N GLY A 105 -1.67 13.87 0.94
CA GLY A 105 -0.73 13.92 2.04
C GLY A 105 -0.86 15.19 2.88
N THR A 106 -0.40 15.11 4.12
CA THR A 106 -0.16 16.26 5.00
C THR A 106 1.32 16.61 5.08
N GLY A 107 2.18 15.87 4.37
CA GLY A 107 3.62 16.04 4.41
C GLY A 107 4.12 17.29 3.67
N THR A 108 5.30 17.75 4.06
CA THR A 108 6.02 18.87 3.46
C THR A 108 6.98 18.37 2.39
N LEU A 109 7.04 19.06 1.26
CA LEU A 109 8.07 18.90 0.22
C LEU A 109 9.06 20.06 0.34
N ASP A 110 10.21 19.81 0.95
CA ASP A 110 11.23 20.81 1.25
C ASP A 110 12.35 20.78 0.20
N GLY A 111 12.32 21.76 -0.71
CA GLY A 111 13.31 21.93 -1.76
C GLY A 111 14.68 22.42 -1.30
N GLN A 112 14.85 22.72 -0.01
CA GLN A 112 16.06 23.27 0.60
C GLN A 112 16.67 24.40 -0.23
N GLU A 113 16.03 25.56 -0.19
CA GLU A 113 16.58 26.75 -0.85
C GLU A 113 17.95 27.09 -0.23
N PRO A 114 19.04 27.08 -1.01
CA PRO A 114 20.30 27.54 -0.48
C PRO A 114 20.20 29.05 -0.21
N GLY A 115 20.85 29.53 0.85
CA GLY A 115 20.89 30.97 1.16
C GLY A 115 21.48 31.85 0.05
N TRP A 116 22.10 31.27 -0.98
CA TRP A 116 22.55 31.99 -2.19
C TRP A 116 21.50 32.06 -3.31
N ALA A 117 20.42 31.28 -3.25
CA ALA A 117 19.31 31.29 -4.22
C ALA A 117 18.21 32.27 -3.80
N VAL A 118 18.58 33.49 -3.45
CA VAL A 118 17.62 34.60 -3.48
C VAL A 118 17.51 35.00 -4.94
N CYS A 119 16.33 34.81 -5.54
CA CYS A 119 16.03 35.27 -6.90
C CYS A 119 16.52 36.71 -7.08
N LYS A 120 17.54 36.89 -7.91
CA LYS A 120 17.96 38.19 -8.45
C LYS A 120 17.29 38.40 -9.80
#